data_AF-D3P638-F1
#
_entry.id   AF-D3P638-F1
#
_cell.length_a   1.000
_cell.length_b   1.000
_cell.length_c   1.000
_cell.angle_alpha   90.00
_cell.angle_beta   90.00
_cell.angle_gamma   90.00
#
_symmetry.space_group_name_H-M   'P 1'
#
loop_
_entity.id
_entity.type
_entity.pdbx_description
1 polymer ?
#
loop_
_entity_poly.entity_id
_entity_poly.type
_entity_poly.pdbx_seq_one_letter_code
_entity_poly.pdbx_strand_id
1 'polypeptide(L)'
;MEFPLSRDYPPPDRQIREGFMRDLTTHRSAGHGHDCCHAPHNSRRGFLKLATLGAGVTLLTPMLTRPAQAGGVDTLLLTCMDYRLMARVAEYMDGRGLKEKYDHIVLAGASLGALNDKKPSWGEAFWDEVEIARELHHVKRLVVIDHRDCGAYKAFLNQDLAGDPKRETEVHGQYLTKLKDMAKQRHPELEVELLMMGLDGKVETLAA
;
A
#
# COMPACT_ATOMS: atom_id res chain seq x y z
N MET A 1 -8.18 -16.28 28.82
CA MET A 1 -8.88 -15.30 27.98
C MET A 1 -8.84 -15.82 26.56
N GLU A 2 -9.94 -16.41 26.09
CA GLU A 2 -10.07 -16.84 24.70
C GLU A 2 -10.34 -15.60 23.83
N PHE A 3 -9.53 -15.40 22.79
CA PHE A 3 -9.81 -14.39 21.78
C PHE A 3 -10.92 -14.91 20.85
N PRO A 4 -12.05 -14.21 20.69
CA PRO A 4 -13.07 -14.62 19.75
C PRO A 4 -12.55 -14.40 18.33
N LEU A 5 -12.28 -15.49 17.63
CA LEU A 5 -12.08 -15.49 16.18
C LEU A 5 -13.43 -15.27 15.47
N SER A 6 -13.35 -14.70 14.27
CA SER A 6 -14.42 -14.39 13.30
C SER A 6 -15.44 -13.33 13.70
N ARG A 7 -15.08 -12.06 13.46
CA ARG A 7 -16.02 -11.20 12.73
C ARG A 7 -15.74 -11.41 11.25
N ASP A 8 -16.67 -12.05 10.57
CA ASP A 8 -16.69 -12.13 9.11
C ASP A 8 -16.76 -10.70 8.56
N TYR A 9 -15.63 -10.20 8.07
CA TYR A 9 -15.66 -9.04 7.19
C TYR A 9 -16.14 -9.56 5.83
N PRO A 10 -17.29 -9.09 5.32
CA PRO A 10 -17.68 -9.43 3.96
C PRO A 10 -16.60 -8.92 3.00
N PRO A 11 -16.25 -9.69 1.95
CA PRO A 11 -15.31 -9.22 0.94
C PRO A 11 -15.85 -7.91 0.32
N PRO A 12 -14.99 -6.94 0.01
CA PRO A 12 -15.43 -5.73 -0.69
C PRO A 12 -16.11 -6.12 -2.01
N ASP A 13 -17.21 -5.44 -2.29
CA ASP A 13 -17.97 -5.59 -3.53
C ASP A 13 -17.02 -5.55 -4.75
N ARG A 14 -17.17 -6.55 -5.63
CA ARG A 14 -16.45 -6.70 -6.89
C ARG A 14 -16.50 -5.42 -7.74
N GLN A 15 -17.50 -4.57 -7.52
CA GLN A 15 -17.68 -3.30 -8.21
C GLN A 15 -16.57 -2.26 -7.92
N ILE A 16 -15.81 -2.38 -6.82
CA ILE A 16 -14.72 -1.44 -6.51
C ILE A 16 -13.46 -1.72 -7.35
N ARG A 17 -13.23 -2.96 -7.82
CA ARG A 17 -12.02 -3.31 -8.60
C ARG A 17 -12.08 -2.91 -10.07
N GLU A 18 -13.26 -2.65 -10.62
CA GLU A 18 -13.43 -2.28 -12.04
C GLU A 18 -13.57 -0.76 -12.27
N GLY A 19 -13.72 0.03 -11.21
CA GLY A 19 -13.98 1.48 -11.28
C GLY A 19 -12.78 2.38 -11.59
N PHE A 20 -11.54 1.85 -11.62
CA PHE A 20 -10.33 2.67 -11.79
C PHE A 20 -9.79 2.70 -13.24
N MET A 21 -10.43 2.06 -14.22
CA MET A 21 -9.83 1.98 -15.56
C MET A 21 -10.77 2.13 -16.78
N ARG A 22 -12.02 2.61 -16.62
CA ARG A 22 -12.90 2.89 -17.78
C ARG A 22 -13.88 4.03 -17.49
N ASP A 23 -13.58 5.24 -17.97
CA ASP A 23 -14.52 6.05 -18.76
C ASP A 23 -13.90 7.40 -19.18
N LEU A 24 -13.21 7.37 -20.31
CA LEU A 24 -12.96 8.53 -21.16
C LEU A 24 -13.31 8.10 -22.57
N THR A 25 -14.60 8.07 -22.94
CA THR A 25 -15.05 8.29 -24.32
C THR A 25 -16.58 8.27 -24.48
N THR A 26 -17.09 9.34 -25.09
CA THR A 26 -18.32 9.42 -25.89
C THR A 26 -19.67 9.52 -25.17
N HIS A 27 -20.06 10.75 -24.81
CA HIS A 27 -21.48 11.13 -24.82
C HIS A 27 -21.95 11.27 -26.28
N ARG A 28 -22.83 10.38 -26.72
CA ARG A 28 -23.57 10.53 -27.98
C ARG A 28 -25.07 10.55 -27.66
N SER A 29 -25.64 11.75 -27.64
CA SER A 29 -27.09 11.96 -27.62
C SER A 29 -27.66 11.80 -29.03
N ALA A 30 -28.71 11.01 -29.16
CA ALA A 30 -29.70 11.04 -30.24
C ALA A 30 -31.05 10.86 -29.54
N GLY A 31 -32.09 11.69 -29.71
CA GLY A 31 -32.50 12.48 -30.87
C GLY A 31 -33.95 12.09 -31.14
N HIS A 32 -34.90 12.84 -30.58
CA HIS A 32 -36.34 12.68 -30.80
C HIS A 32 -36.81 13.58 -31.94
N GLY A 33 -37.63 13.01 -32.84
CA GLY A 33 -38.88 13.62 -33.30
C GLY A 33 -38.84 14.78 -34.30
N HIS A 34 -38.94 14.42 -35.57
CA HIS A 34 -39.70 15.05 -36.67
C HIS A 34 -40.05 16.56 -36.66
N ASP A 35 -39.44 17.20 -37.66
CA ASP A 35 -39.83 18.32 -38.54
C ASP A 35 -41.31 18.73 -38.63
N CYS A 36 -41.53 20.06 -38.73
CA CYS A 36 -42.59 20.71 -39.53
C CYS A 36 -42.39 22.25 -39.55
N CYS A 37 -41.74 22.74 -40.62
CA CYS A 37 -42.00 23.95 -41.40
C CYS A 37 -42.70 25.18 -40.76
N HIS A 38 -42.00 26.34 -40.76
CA HIS A 38 -42.35 27.56 -41.53
C HIS A 38 -41.59 28.81 -41.02
N ALA A 39 -40.75 29.39 -41.89
CA ALA A 39 -40.31 30.79 -41.85
C ALA A 39 -41.37 31.68 -42.57
N PRO A 40 -41.35 33.04 -42.58
CA PRO A 40 -40.14 33.88 -42.47
C PRO A 40 -40.27 35.36 -41.96
N HIS A 41 -39.11 36.03 -41.97
CA HIS A 41 -38.82 37.42 -42.34
C HIS A 41 -38.95 38.63 -41.37
N ASN A 42 -37.80 39.35 -41.33
CA ASN A 42 -37.59 40.81 -41.29
C ASN A 42 -37.72 41.59 -39.96
N SER A 43 -36.60 42.10 -39.45
CA SER A 43 -36.09 43.45 -39.78
C SER A 43 -35.29 44.12 -38.63
N ARG A 44 -34.05 44.47 -38.98
CA ARG A 44 -33.17 45.57 -38.54
C ARG A 44 -33.70 46.59 -37.51
N ARG A 45 -32.92 46.76 -36.42
CA ARG A 45 -32.63 47.94 -35.55
C ARG A 45 -32.49 47.40 -34.12
N GLY A 46 -31.45 47.63 -33.33
CA GLY A 46 -30.27 48.47 -33.41
C GLY A 46 -29.62 48.45 -32.02
N PHE A 47 -28.46 49.09 -31.95
CA PHE A 47 -27.75 49.52 -30.74
C PHE A 47 -27.07 48.46 -29.85
N LEU A 48 -25.74 48.47 -29.97
CA LEU A 48 -24.81 48.21 -28.87
C LEU A 48 -25.34 48.80 -27.56
N LYS A 49 -25.50 47.96 -26.54
CA LYS A 49 -25.41 48.37 -25.14
C LYS A 49 -24.35 47.49 -24.47
N LEU A 50 -23.25 48.12 -24.11
CA LEU A 50 -22.19 47.57 -23.28
C LEU A 50 -22.58 47.71 -21.79
N ALA A 51 -22.03 46.81 -20.96
CA ALA A 51 -22.17 46.66 -19.50
C ALA A 51 -23.34 45.75 -19.07
N THR A 52 -23.16 44.70 -18.26
CA THR A 52 -22.42 44.64 -16.98
C THR A 52 -21.90 43.23 -16.63
N LEU A 53 -20.75 43.22 -15.97
CA LEU A 53 -20.09 42.12 -15.27
C LEU A 53 -21.03 41.39 -14.29
N GLY A 54 -20.91 40.06 -14.16
CA GLY A 54 -21.62 39.31 -13.11
C GLY A 54 -21.45 37.79 -13.15
N ALA A 55 -20.31 37.30 -12.68
CA ALA A 55 -20.08 35.98 -12.06
C ALA A 55 -20.74 34.74 -12.70
N GLY A 56 -20.04 34.07 -13.61
CA GLY A 56 -20.53 32.79 -14.12
C GLY A 56 -19.55 31.97 -14.95
N VAL A 57 -18.24 32.12 -14.74
CA VAL A 57 -17.27 31.13 -15.22
C VAL A 57 -16.61 30.57 -13.98
N THR A 58 -17.18 29.51 -13.42
CA THR A 58 -16.47 28.66 -12.47
C THR A 58 -15.27 28.10 -13.22
N LEU A 59 -14.11 28.70 -12.97
CA LEU A 59 -12.81 28.14 -13.35
C LEU A 59 -12.69 26.79 -12.66
N LEU A 60 -13.12 25.73 -13.34
CA LEU A 60 -12.76 24.34 -13.04
C LEU A 60 -11.26 24.22 -13.31
N THR A 61 -10.48 24.79 -12.40
CA THR A 61 -9.04 24.55 -12.34
C THR A 61 -8.93 23.09 -11.91
N PRO A 62 -8.45 22.17 -12.77
CA PRO A 62 -8.17 20.83 -12.29
C PRO A 62 -7.17 21.02 -11.16
N MET A 63 -7.51 20.53 -9.96
CA MET A 63 -6.52 20.40 -8.90
C MET A 63 -5.47 19.46 -9.45
N LEU A 64 -4.40 20.03 -9.99
CA LEU A 64 -3.18 19.30 -10.31
C LEU A 64 -2.74 18.70 -8.99
N THR A 65 -3.04 17.42 -8.80
CA THR A 65 -2.46 16.58 -7.76
C THR A 65 -0.97 16.73 -7.92
N ARG A 66 -0.37 17.55 -7.05
CA ARG A 66 1.08 17.62 -6.96
C ARG A 66 1.54 16.19 -6.65
N PRO A 67 2.42 15.58 -7.46
CA PRO A 67 2.99 14.31 -7.08
C PRO A 67 3.59 14.50 -5.68
N ALA A 68 3.31 13.57 -4.78
CA ALA A 68 3.97 13.57 -3.48
C ALA A 68 5.48 13.69 -3.72
N GLN A 69 6.15 14.55 -2.96
CA GLN A 69 7.57 14.79 -3.14
C GLN A 69 8.33 13.52 -2.72
N ALA A 70 8.56 12.61 -3.66
CA ALA A 70 9.41 11.45 -3.45
C ALA A 70 10.86 11.92 -3.38
N GLY A 71 11.36 12.15 -2.16
CA GLY A 71 12.81 12.09 -1.90
C GLY A 71 13.34 10.69 -2.21
N GLY A 72 14.66 10.51 -2.30
CA GLY A 72 15.29 9.22 -2.66
C GLY A 72 15.10 8.11 -1.63
N VAL A 73 13.86 7.63 -1.48
CA VAL A 73 13.44 6.49 -0.67
C VAL A 73 13.54 5.26 -1.56
N ASP A 74 14.59 4.45 -1.40
CA ASP A 74 14.81 3.26 -2.22
C ASP A 74 14.53 1.94 -1.46
N THR A 75 14.12 2.05 -0.20
CA THR A 75 13.96 0.93 0.72
C THR A 75 12.54 0.86 1.27
N LEU A 76 11.94 -0.32 1.21
CA LEU A 76 10.71 -0.68 1.90
C LEU A 76 11.07 -1.57 3.08
N LEU A 77 10.55 -1.27 4.27
CA LEU A 77 10.80 -2.00 5.50
C LEU A 77 9.51 -2.70 5.94
N LEU A 78 9.60 -4.01 6.23
CA LEU A 78 8.54 -4.77 6.89
C LEU A 78 9.01 -5.22 8.28
N THR A 79 8.28 -4.86 9.34
CA THR A 79 8.56 -5.36 10.70
C THR A 79 7.31 -5.81 11.46
N CYS A 80 7.53 -6.41 12.63
CA CYS A 80 6.46 -6.71 13.57
C CYS A 80 5.96 -5.43 14.23
N MET A 81 4.69 -5.41 14.67
CA MET A 81 4.11 -4.33 15.48
C MET A 81 4.54 -4.34 16.96
N ASP A 82 5.51 -5.17 17.34
CA ASP A 82 5.91 -5.36 18.73
C ASP A 82 6.45 -4.05 19.35
N TYR A 83 5.72 -3.53 20.32
CA TYR A 83 6.01 -2.23 20.94
C TYR A 83 7.42 -2.16 21.57
N ARG A 84 8.00 -3.31 21.94
CA ARG A 84 9.33 -3.37 22.56
C ARG A 84 10.44 -2.95 21.59
N LEU A 85 10.16 -2.98 20.28
CA LEU A 85 11.16 -2.86 19.23
C LEU A 85 11.02 -1.61 18.37
N MET A 86 9.95 -0.82 18.49
CA MET A 86 9.70 0.32 17.59
C MET A 86 10.86 1.32 17.55
N ALA A 87 11.37 1.71 18.73
CA ALA A 87 12.54 2.58 18.82
C ALA A 87 13.81 1.89 18.28
N ARG A 88 13.99 0.59 18.56
CA ARG A 88 15.18 -0.18 18.15
C ARG A 88 15.25 -0.39 16.65
N VAL A 89 14.12 -0.58 16.00
CA VAL A 89 14.01 -0.63 14.53
C VAL A 89 14.42 0.71 13.94
N ALA A 90 13.89 1.83 14.46
CA ALA A 90 14.27 3.16 13.99
C ALA A 90 15.76 3.45 14.21
N GLU A 91 16.31 3.11 15.38
CA GLU A 91 17.74 3.24 15.71
C GLU A 91 18.61 2.38 14.80
N TYR A 92 18.21 1.14 14.50
CA TYR A 92 18.92 0.26 13.58
C TYR A 92 18.96 0.84 12.16
N MET A 93 17.83 1.34 11.67
CA MET A 93 17.76 1.95 10.34
C MET A 93 18.56 3.27 10.27
N ASP A 94 18.49 4.12 11.31
CA ASP A 94 19.32 5.33 11.41
C ASP A 94 20.81 4.98 11.43
N GLY A 95 21.22 3.96 12.19
CA GLY A 95 22.60 3.45 12.21
C GLY A 95 23.09 2.95 10.85
N ARG A 96 22.18 2.61 9.92
CA ARG A 96 22.47 2.27 8.51
C ARG A 96 22.45 3.48 7.57
N GLY A 97 22.27 4.69 8.08
CA GLY A 97 22.12 5.93 7.30
C GLY A 97 20.78 6.06 6.58
N LEU A 98 19.78 5.27 6.98
CA LEU A 98 18.45 5.19 6.38
C LEU A 98 17.39 6.01 7.13
N LYS A 99 17.80 6.90 8.04
CA LYS A 99 16.86 7.82 8.69
C LYS A 99 16.05 8.60 7.65
N GLU A 100 14.72 8.48 7.74
CA GLU A 100 13.75 9.10 6.82
C GLU A 100 13.95 8.71 5.33
N LYS A 101 14.54 7.53 5.07
CA LYS A 101 14.82 7.02 3.71
C LYS A 101 14.20 5.63 3.46
N TYR A 102 13.16 5.29 4.19
CA TYR A 102 12.40 4.06 3.97
C TYR A 102 10.91 4.27 4.21
N ASP A 103 10.08 3.55 3.46
CA ASP A 103 8.68 3.33 3.80
C ASP A 103 8.59 2.16 4.79
N HIS A 104 7.65 2.20 5.73
CA HIS A 104 7.56 1.22 6.80
C HIS A 104 6.17 0.58 6.89
N ILE A 105 6.10 -0.70 6.54
CA ILE A 105 4.94 -1.56 6.73
C ILE A 105 5.10 -2.32 8.05
N VAL A 106 4.03 -2.34 8.84
CA VAL A 106 4.02 -2.99 10.15
C VAL A 106 2.87 -3.99 10.22
N LEU A 107 3.21 -5.28 10.36
CA LEU A 107 2.24 -6.37 10.50
C LEU A 107 2.55 -7.19 11.73
N ALA A 108 1.54 -7.67 12.46
CA ALA A 108 1.77 -8.61 13.55
C ALA A 108 2.47 -9.87 13.02
N GLY A 109 3.72 -10.10 13.45
CA GLY A 109 4.55 -11.21 12.99
C GLY A 109 5.32 -10.96 11.69
N ALA A 110 5.39 -9.73 11.17
CA ALA A 110 6.19 -9.37 9.99
C ALA A 110 6.02 -10.35 8.82
N SER A 111 7.02 -11.21 8.57
CA SER A 111 6.99 -12.20 7.49
C SER A 111 5.81 -13.19 7.61
N LEU A 112 5.50 -13.66 8.82
CA LEU A 112 4.30 -14.46 9.09
C LEU A 112 3.03 -13.64 8.84
N GLY A 113 3.02 -12.37 9.26
CA GLY A 113 1.89 -11.47 9.04
C GLY A 113 1.53 -11.36 7.55
N ALA A 114 2.54 -11.24 6.68
CA ALA A 114 2.37 -11.16 5.23
C ALA A 114 1.95 -12.50 4.57
N LEU A 115 2.15 -13.64 5.23
CA LEU A 115 2.02 -14.97 4.63
C LEU A 115 0.98 -15.89 5.30
N ASN A 116 0.33 -15.46 6.39
CA ASN A 116 -0.55 -16.33 7.16
C ASN A 116 -1.92 -16.52 6.51
N ASP A 117 -2.41 -17.76 6.48
CA ASP A 117 -3.72 -18.10 5.90
C ASP A 117 -4.90 -17.74 6.81
N LYS A 118 -4.64 -17.44 8.09
CA LYS A 118 -5.69 -17.06 9.07
C LYS A 118 -6.19 -15.63 8.87
N LYS A 119 -5.39 -14.77 8.22
CA LYS A 119 -5.65 -13.35 7.92
C LYS A 119 -5.16 -13.02 6.51
N PRO A 120 -5.77 -13.61 5.47
CA PRO A 120 -5.29 -13.44 4.09
C PRO A 120 -5.30 -11.97 3.62
N SER A 121 -6.25 -11.17 4.10
CA SER A 121 -6.34 -9.73 3.78
C SER A 121 -5.12 -8.91 4.23
N TRP A 122 -4.33 -9.39 5.21
CA TRP A 122 -3.08 -8.74 5.60
C TRP A 122 -1.99 -8.92 4.53
N GLY A 123 -1.93 -10.11 3.92
CA GLY A 123 -1.03 -10.37 2.80
C GLY A 123 -1.45 -9.59 1.54
N GLU A 124 -2.75 -9.47 1.29
CA GLU A 124 -3.27 -8.62 0.20
C GLU A 124 -2.86 -7.15 0.39
N ALA A 125 -3.13 -6.59 1.57
CA ALA A 125 -2.75 -5.22 1.89
C ALA A 125 -1.22 -5.00 1.80
N PHE A 126 -0.41 -5.95 2.28
CA PHE A 126 1.04 -5.89 2.15
C PHE A 126 1.49 -5.79 0.69
N TRP A 127 0.96 -6.62 -0.21
CA TRP A 127 1.33 -6.58 -1.61
C TRP A 127 0.84 -5.30 -2.30
N ASP A 128 -0.34 -4.81 -1.96
CA ASP A 128 -0.83 -3.51 -2.45
C ASP A 128 0.11 -2.36 -2.02
N GLU A 129 0.58 -2.37 -0.77
CA GLU A 129 1.56 -1.37 -0.28
C GLU A 129 2.94 -1.51 -0.94
N VAL A 130 3.39 -2.74 -1.25
CA VAL A 130 4.62 -2.97 -2.03
C VAL A 130 4.51 -2.32 -3.41
N GLU A 131 3.39 -2.49 -4.11
CA GLU A 131 3.21 -1.88 -5.43
C GLU A 131 3.13 -0.35 -5.35
N ILE A 132 2.39 0.19 -4.37
CA ILE A 132 2.33 1.64 -4.15
C ILE A 132 3.73 2.21 -3.89
N ALA A 133 4.54 1.56 -3.05
CA ALA A 133 5.91 2.00 -2.78
C ALA A 133 6.81 1.94 -4.04
N ARG A 134 6.64 0.92 -4.90
CA ARG A 134 7.37 0.81 -6.17
C ARG A 134 6.95 1.88 -7.18
N GLU A 135 5.66 2.19 -7.26
CA GLU A 135 5.12 3.19 -8.18
C GLU A 135 5.49 4.62 -7.76
N LEU A 136 5.33 4.94 -6.48
CA LEU A 136 5.52 6.30 -5.98
C LEU A 136 6.98 6.62 -5.64
N HIS A 137 7.71 5.67 -5.05
CA HIS A 137 9.04 5.92 -4.50
C HIS A 137 10.15 5.11 -5.21
N HIS A 138 9.80 4.24 -6.16
CA HIS A 138 10.75 3.43 -6.92
C HIS A 138 11.64 2.56 -6.02
N VAL A 139 11.06 1.99 -4.97
CA VAL A 139 11.78 1.10 -4.04
C VAL A 139 12.46 -0.04 -4.79
N LYS A 140 13.73 -0.26 -4.46
CA LYS A 140 14.60 -1.30 -5.05
C LYS A 140 14.94 -2.40 -4.06
N ARG A 141 14.70 -2.15 -2.77
CA ARG A 141 15.03 -3.08 -1.69
C ARG A 141 13.85 -3.25 -0.75
N LEU A 142 13.56 -4.50 -0.41
CA LEU A 142 12.68 -4.89 0.69
C LEU A 142 13.54 -5.45 1.84
N VAL A 143 13.52 -4.77 2.98
CA VAL A 143 14.14 -5.24 4.22
C VAL A 143 13.03 -5.83 5.09
N VAL A 144 13.18 -7.09 5.51
CA VAL A 144 12.22 -7.75 6.41
C VAL A 144 12.92 -8.05 7.72
N ILE A 145 12.38 -7.50 8.83
CA ILE A 145 12.91 -7.72 10.18
C ILE A 145 11.87 -8.45 11.01
N ASP A 146 12.08 -9.75 11.19
CA ASP A 146 11.43 -10.52 12.23
C ASP A 146 12.15 -10.32 13.58
N HIS A 147 11.58 -10.79 14.67
CA HIS A 147 12.20 -10.64 15.99
C HIS A 147 12.02 -11.85 16.91
N ARG A 148 12.91 -11.92 17.91
CA ARG A 148 12.87 -12.90 19.01
C ARG A 148 11.68 -12.67 19.93
N ASP A 149 11.14 -13.75 20.49
CA ASP A 149 9.98 -13.78 21.37
C ASP A 149 8.75 -13.12 20.74
N CYS A 150 8.42 -13.53 19.50
CA CYS A 150 7.30 -12.98 18.75
C CYS A 150 5.94 -13.57 19.16
N GLY A 151 5.07 -12.73 19.73
CA GLY A 151 3.73 -13.15 20.16
C GLY A 151 2.82 -13.61 19.01
N ALA A 152 3.02 -13.11 17.79
CA ALA A 152 2.23 -13.50 16.62
C ALA A 152 2.52 -14.95 16.20
N TYR A 153 3.77 -15.40 16.28
CA TYR A 153 4.14 -16.80 15.98
C TYR A 153 3.48 -17.76 16.97
N LYS A 154 3.46 -17.38 18.26
CA LYS A 154 2.72 -18.13 19.29
C LYS A 154 1.22 -18.17 19.00
N ALA A 155 0.61 -17.03 18.68
CA ALA A 155 -0.83 -16.93 18.46
C ALA A 155 -1.31 -17.65 17.18
N PHE A 156 -0.54 -17.59 16.10
CA PHE A 156 -0.95 -18.15 14.81
C PHE A 156 -0.46 -19.57 14.58
N LEU A 157 0.70 -19.96 15.10
CA LEU A 157 1.26 -21.30 14.90
C LEU A 157 1.06 -22.23 16.10
N ASN A 158 0.56 -21.71 17.23
CA ASN A 158 0.49 -22.44 18.50
C ASN A 158 1.86 -22.99 18.96
N GLN A 159 2.95 -22.29 18.63
CA GLN A 159 4.31 -22.65 19.00
C GLN A 159 4.90 -21.57 19.91
N ASP A 160 5.22 -21.93 21.15
CA ASP A 160 5.98 -21.07 22.04
C ASP A 160 7.48 -21.26 21.81
N LEU A 161 8.07 -20.33 21.06
CA LEU A 161 9.44 -20.46 20.53
C LEU A 161 10.49 -19.73 21.39
N ALA A 162 10.06 -18.88 22.33
CA ALA A 162 10.96 -17.98 23.06
C ALA A 162 12.03 -18.70 23.89
N GLY A 163 11.74 -19.94 24.33
CA GLY A 163 12.66 -20.77 25.09
C GLY A 163 13.71 -21.52 24.26
N ASP A 164 13.61 -21.50 22.92
CA ASP A 164 14.52 -22.21 22.03
C ASP A 164 14.91 -21.32 20.83
N PRO A 165 15.98 -20.51 20.97
CA PRO A 165 16.42 -19.60 19.92
C PRO A 165 16.79 -20.29 18.61
N LYS A 166 17.24 -21.56 18.65
CA LYS A 166 17.56 -22.30 17.42
C LYS A 166 16.29 -22.65 16.67
N ARG A 167 15.31 -23.23 17.36
CA ARG A 167 14.02 -23.57 16.78
C ARG A 167 13.28 -22.32 16.31
N GLU A 168 13.32 -21.25 17.09
CA GLU A 168 12.76 -19.95 16.70
C GLU A 168 13.37 -19.45 15.39
N THR A 169 14.70 -19.46 15.28
CA THR A 169 15.41 -19.08 14.05
C THR A 169 14.96 -19.90 12.85
N GLU A 170 14.82 -21.21 13.02
CA GLU A 170 14.37 -22.11 11.95
C GLU A 170 12.96 -21.75 11.47
N VAL A 171 12.01 -21.58 12.40
CA VAL A 171 10.61 -21.28 12.05
C VAL A 171 10.50 -19.91 11.37
N HIS A 172 11.10 -18.87 11.94
CA HIS A 172 11.10 -17.55 11.30
C HIS A 172 11.80 -17.58 9.94
N GLY A 173 12.93 -18.28 9.83
CA GLY A 173 13.66 -18.46 8.57
C GLY A 173 12.80 -19.05 7.46
N GLN A 174 11.89 -19.98 7.77
CA GLN A 174 10.95 -20.53 6.78
C GLN A 174 10.03 -19.46 6.20
N TYR A 175 9.47 -18.58 7.04
CA TYR A 175 8.58 -17.50 6.58
C TYR A 175 9.34 -16.39 5.85
N LEU A 176 10.50 -15.99 6.37
CA LEU A 176 11.37 -15.01 5.72
C LEU A 176 11.81 -15.47 4.32
N THR A 177 12.29 -16.71 4.20
CA THR A 177 12.69 -17.27 2.89
C THR A 177 11.49 -17.41 1.95
N LYS A 178 10.34 -17.88 2.44
CA LYS A 178 9.12 -17.95 1.62
C LYS A 178 8.70 -16.57 1.12
N LEU A 179 8.77 -15.54 1.96
CA LEU A 179 8.43 -14.16 1.57
C LEU A 179 9.43 -13.63 0.54
N LYS A 180 10.74 -13.89 0.71
CA LYS A 180 11.78 -13.59 -0.27
C LYS A 180 11.45 -14.19 -1.63
N ASP A 181 11.15 -15.48 -1.67
CA ASP A 181 10.87 -16.18 -2.93
C ASP A 181 9.63 -15.62 -3.62
N MET A 182 8.59 -15.31 -2.85
CA MET A 182 7.37 -14.67 -3.34
C MET A 182 7.60 -13.24 -3.85
N ALA A 183 8.46 -12.47 -3.19
CA ALA A 183 8.86 -11.14 -3.63
C ALA A 183 9.67 -11.22 -4.93
N LYS A 184 10.64 -12.13 -5.01
CA LYS A 184 11.47 -12.36 -6.20
C LYS A 184 10.68 -12.89 -7.39
N GLN A 185 9.63 -13.67 -7.15
CA GLN A 185 8.73 -14.13 -8.20
C GLN A 185 7.92 -12.97 -8.81
N ARG A 186 7.47 -12.02 -7.99
CA ARG A 186 6.70 -10.85 -8.44
C ARG A 186 7.60 -9.77 -9.06
N HIS A 187 8.76 -9.54 -8.43
CA HIS A 187 9.70 -8.47 -8.76
C HIS A 187 11.15 -9.02 -8.71
N PRO A 188 11.63 -9.63 -9.80
CA PRO A 188 12.97 -10.23 -9.84
C PRO A 188 14.11 -9.26 -9.49
N GLU A 189 13.94 -7.99 -9.83
CA GLU A 189 14.87 -6.88 -9.58
C GLU A 189 14.90 -6.41 -8.13
N LEU A 190 13.87 -6.71 -7.33
CA LEU A 190 13.75 -6.24 -5.95
C LEU A 190 14.77 -6.96 -5.06
N GLU A 191 15.75 -6.25 -4.52
CA GLU A 191 16.66 -6.79 -3.51
C GLU A 191 15.86 -7.14 -2.25
N VAL A 192 16.14 -8.28 -1.61
CA VAL A 192 15.45 -8.69 -0.39
C VAL A 192 16.47 -9.04 0.68
N GLU A 193 16.39 -8.36 1.82
CA GLU A 193 17.25 -8.58 2.98
C GLU A 193 16.43 -9.21 4.11
N LEU A 194 16.91 -10.34 4.64
CA LEU A 194 16.23 -11.09 5.70
C LEU A 194 16.98 -10.93 7.01
N LEU A 195 16.32 -10.31 7.99
CA LEU A 195 16.91 -9.94 9.27
C LEU A 195 16.11 -10.49 10.43
N MET A 196 16.82 -10.75 11.52
CA MET A 196 16.28 -11.17 12.80
C MET A 196 16.80 -10.25 13.90
N MET A 197 15.89 -9.60 14.64
CA MET A 197 16.23 -8.69 15.72
C MET A 197 15.99 -9.33 17.10
N GLY A 198 16.98 -9.27 17.98
CA GLY A 198 16.83 -9.58 19.41
C GLY A 198 16.08 -8.48 20.18
N LEU A 199 15.51 -8.81 21.34
CA LEU A 199 14.88 -7.81 22.23
C LEU A 199 15.87 -6.77 22.77
N ASP A 200 17.17 -7.05 22.70
CA ASP A 200 18.25 -6.11 22.99
C ASP A 200 18.56 -5.15 21.82
N GLY A 201 17.87 -5.29 20.69
CA GLY A 201 18.05 -4.48 19.48
C GLY A 201 19.20 -4.95 18.57
N LYS A 202 19.94 -6.00 18.92
CA LYS A 202 20.95 -6.58 18.03
C LYS A 202 20.27 -7.25 16.85
N VAL A 203 20.84 -7.10 15.67
CA VAL A 203 20.30 -7.64 14.43
C VAL A 203 21.28 -8.62 13.82
N GLU A 204 20.74 -9.77 13.40
CA GLU A 204 21.45 -10.83 12.70
C GLU A 204 20.87 -10.95 11.28
N THR A 205 21.74 -11.09 10.28
CA THR A 205 21.31 -11.45 8.93
C THR A 205 21.08 -12.96 8.86
N LEU A 206 19.94 -13.37 8.31
CA LEU A 206 19.69 -14.77 8.05
C LEU A 206 20.23 -15.13 6.67
N ALA A 207 21.11 -16.13 6.65
CA ALA A 207 21.54 -16.74 5.39
C ALA A 207 20.32 -17.41 4.75
N ALA A 208 20.05 -17.01 3.50
CA ALA A 208 18.85 -17.37 2.76
C ALA A 208 19.16 -18.30 1.59
#